data_AF-A0A3Q2SQH4-F1
#
_entry.id   AF-A0A3Q2SQH4-F1
#
_cell.length_a   1.000
_cell.length_b   1.000
_cell.length_c   1.000
_cell.angle_alpha   90.00
_cell.angle_beta   90.00
_cell.angle_gamma   90.00
#
_symmetry.space_group_name_H-M   'P 1'
#
loop_
_entity.id
_entity.type
_entity.pdbx_description
1 polymer ?
#
loop_
_entity_poly.entity_id
_entity_poly.type
_entity_poly.pdbx_seq_one_letter_code
_entity_poly.pdbx_strand_id
1 'polypeptide(L)'
;MDPILSLFAKICEKTVLKRVLKELWKLVMNTMEKTIVLPTLTDQTGTQMIFNAAKDLGQLSKLKVTHGDAHGVPYSNLCVISVKQQYFHAGGVGLKKTFLEKSPDLQSLRYALSLYTQATDKLIRKFILSQHAQVHGGKGIRYTANEDTPPEKGNVRGCTVESCESCCFSFFLLTSLSPPVVAANDLKWKAQGFRPFVEVYIIGPHLSDKKRKFATKSKNNSWSPKFNESFHSLGTEVGPESYELQVCVKDYCFAREDRTVGMAVLQVKDMANKGSVTCWLPLGRRVHMDETGLTVLRILSQRNNDDVAKEFVKLKSDQRSAEEGRS
;
A
#
# COMPACT_ATOMS: atom_id res chain seq x y z
N MET A 1 -33.51 -6.19 24.94
CA MET A 1 -34.24 -5.61 23.80
C MET A 1 -34.26 -4.11 24.01
N ASP A 2 -33.71 -3.31 23.10
CA ASP A 2 -33.95 -1.86 23.21
C ASP A 2 -35.46 -1.61 23.15
N PRO A 3 -36.03 -0.90 24.13
CA PRO A 3 -37.46 -0.62 24.19
C PRO A 3 -37.97 0.07 22.91
N ILE A 4 -37.10 0.84 22.26
CA ILE A 4 -37.39 1.72 21.13
C ILE A 4 -37.70 0.93 19.84
N LEU A 5 -36.90 -0.08 19.50
CA LEU A 5 -37.11 -0.88 18.28
C LEU A 5 -38.32 -1.81 18.39
N SER A 6 -38.59 -2.33 19.58
CA SER A 6 -39.81 -3.10 19.87
C SER A 6 -41.07 -2.24 19.75
N LEU A 7 -40.98 -0.96 20.13
CA LEU A 7 -42.06 0.02 19.98
C LEU A 7 -42.31 0.36 18.49
N PHE A 8 -41.26 0.65 17.72
CA PHE A 8 -41.39 0.88 16.27
C PHE A 8 -41.91 -0.35 15.52
N ALA A 9 -41.55 -1.57 15.95
CA ALA A 9 -42.08 -2.79 15.35
C ALA A 9 -43.60 -2.99 15.56
N LYS A 10 -44.16 -2.41 16.63
CA LYS A 10 -45.60 -2.45 16.93
C LYS A 10 -46.39 -1.33 16.25
N ILE A 11 -45.75 -0.19 15.97
CA ILE A 11 -46.42 1.03 15.49
C ILE A 11 -46.22 1.25 13.98
N CYS A 12 -45.07 0.88 13.42
CA CYS A 12 -44.78 1.09 12.00
C CYS A 12 -45.43 0.02 11.11
N GLU A 13 -45.89 0.45 9.95
CA GLU A 13 -46.31 -0.44 8.88
C GLU A 13 -45.18 -1.43 8.53
N LYS A 14 -45.51 -2.72 8.42
CA LYS A 14 -44.55 -3.82 8.25
C LYS A 14 -43.61 -3.65 7.06
N THR A 15 -44.07 -2.97 6.01
CA THR A 15 -43.31 -2.64 4.79
C THR A 15 -42.28 -1.54 5.05
N VAL A 16 -42.67 -0.48 5.77
CA VAL A 16 -41.82 0.64 6.19
C VAL A 16 -40.75 0.17 7.16
N LEU A 17 -41.11 -0.59 8.19
CA LEU A 17 -40.18 -1.17 9.16
C LEU A 17 -39.09 -2.00 8.47
N LYS A 18 -39.47 -2.85 7.51
CA LYS A 18 -38.52 -3.67 6.75
C LYS A 18 -37.57 -2.83 5.88
N ARG A 19 -38.02 -1.71 5.31
CA ARG A 19 -37.14 -0.80 4.56
C ARG A 19 -36.13 -0.12 5.49
N VAL A 20 -36.59 0.39 6.62
CA VAL A 20 -35.72 1.04 7.63
C VAL A 20 -34.69 0.05 8.17
N LEU A 21 -35.08 -1.17 8.51
CA LEU A 21 -34.16 -2.21 8.98
C LEU A 21 -33.10 -2.60 7.94
N LYS A 22 -33.45 -2.61 6.64
CA LYS A 22 -32.48 -2.88 5.57
C LYS A 22 -31.43 -1.77 5.47
N GLU A 23 -31.84 -0.51 5.53
CA GLU A 23 -30.90 0.62 5.48
C GLU A 23 -30.04 0.70 6.74
N LEU A 24 -30.61 0.43 7.93
CA LEU A 24 -29.85 0.32 9.17
C LEU A 24 -28.86 -0.83 9.14
N TRP A 25 -29.23 -1.98 8.58
CA TRP A 25 -28.32 -3.12 8.42
C TRP A 25 -27.11 -2.74 7.56
N LYS A 26 -27.35 -2.14 6.39
CA LYS A 26 -26.29 -1.61 5.53
C LYS A 26 -25.40 -0.63 6.29
N LEU A 27 -26.00 0.34 6.98
CA LEU A 27 -25.26 1.33 7.75
C LEU A 27 -24.38 0.66 8.82
N VAL A 28 -24.92 -0.27 9.59
CA VAL A 28 -24.17 -0.96 10.66
C VAL A 28 -23.04 -1.80 10.09
N MET A 29 -23.25 -2.55 9.01
CA MET A 29 -22.20 -3.34 8.36
C MET A 29 -21.11 -2.43 7.78
N ASN A 30 -21.50 -1.37 7.07
CA ASN A 30 -20.56 -0.39 6.51
C ASN A 30 -19.79 0.36 7.60
N THR A 31 -20.44 0.73 8.71
CA THR A 31 -19.76 1.34 9.86
C THR A 31 -18.81 0.36 10.51
N MET A 32 -19.18 -0.91 10.71
CA MET A 32 -18.27 -1.93 11.23
C MET A 32 -17.06 -2.13 10.32
N GLU A 33 -17.29 -2.27 9.02
CA GLU A 33 -16.23 -2.46 8.05
C GLU A 33 -15.31 -1.26 8.07
N LYS A 34 -15.84 -0.04 8.07
CA LYS A 34 -15.04 1.17 8.25
C LYS A 34 -14.32 1.17 9.60
N THR A 35 -14.94 0.87 10.73
CA THR A 35 -14.21 0.89 12.02
C THR A 35 -13.11 -0.18 12.10
N ILE A 36 -13.30 -1.33 11.45
CA ILE A 36 -12.34 -2.44 11.45
C ILE A 36 -11.23 -2.19 10.43
N VAL A 37 -11.56 -1.73 9.21
CA VAL A 37 -10.65 -1.47 8.08
C VAL A 37 -10.02 -0.07 8.14
N LEU A 38 -10.68 0.89 8.79
CA LEU A 38 -10.39 2.33 8.86
C LEU A 38 -10.68 2.88 10.29
N PRO A 39 -9.80 2.66 11.29
CA PRO A 39 -9.73 3.61 12.40
C PRO A 39 -9.50 5.00 11.80
N THR A 40 -10.33 5.98 12.18
CA THR A 40 -10.36 7.32 11.55
C THR A 40 -8.97 7.93 11.44
N LEU A 41 -8.44 8.00 10.22
CA LEU A 41 -7.35 8.88 9.85
C LEU A 41 -7.99 10.26 9.61
N THR A 42 -8.03 11.11 10.64
CA THR A 42 -8.37 12.52 10.44
C THR A 42 -7.32 13.16 9.54
N ASP A 43 -7.80 13.80 8.49
CA ASP A 43 -7.03 14.38 7.41
C ASP A 43 -6.28 15.62 7.91
N GLN A 44 -5.07 15.42 8.45
CA GLN A 44 -4.05 16.45 8.71
C GLN A 44 -2.73 15.75 9.08
N THR A 45 -1.77 15.72 8.15
CA THR A 45 -0.36 15.28 8.38
C THR A 45 -0.17 13.80 8.73
N GLY A 46 -0.21 12.97 7.67
CA GLY A 46 -0.26 11.50 7.70
C GLY A 46 0.99 10.71 8.13
N THR A 47 1.86 11.22 9.00
CA THR A 47 3.03 10.42 9.47
C THR A 47 3.14 10.32 10.99
N GLN A 48 2.61 11.28 11.76
CA GLN A 48 2.65 11.22 13.23
C GLN A 48 1.44 10.48 13.86
N MET A 49 0.36 10.24 13.11
CA MET A 49 -0.88 9.64 13.66
C MET A 49 -0.98 8.11 13.53
N ILE A 50 -0.14 7.47 12.72
CA ILE A 50 -0.11 5.99 12.62
C ILE A 50 0.26 5.35 13.98
N PHE A 51 1.07 6.05 14.79
CA PHE A 51 1.48 5.59 16.12
C PHE A 51 0.43 5.83 17.23
N ASN A 52 -0.42 6.87 17.11
CA ASN A 52 -1.33 7.26 18.19
C ASN A 52 -2.67 6.51 18.16
N ALA A 53 -3.21 6.15 16.99
CA ALA A 53 -4.48 5.42 16.88
C ALA A 53 -4.41 3.99 17.47
N ALA A 54 -3.22 3.38 17.52
CA ALA A 54 -3.01 2.07 18.15
C ALA A 54 -3.25 2.10 19.67
N LYS A 55 -3.12 3.26 20.32
CA LYS A 55 -3.31 3.43 21.76
C LYS A 55 -4.79 3.49 22.14
N ASP A 56 -5.65 4.02 21.27
CA ASP A 56 -7.08 4.23 21.57
C ASP A 56 -7.93 2.96 21.36
N LEU A 57 -7.49 2.02 20.52
CA LEU A 57 -8.10 0.69 20.46
C LEU A 57 -7.92 -0.10 21.79
N GLY A 58 -6.85 0.19 22.53
CA GLY A 58 -6.58 -0.37 23.85
C GLY A 58 -7.50 0.17 24.97
N GLN A 59 -8.33 1.18 24.69
CA GLN A 59 -9.34 1.64 25.65
C GLN A 59 -10.68 0.92 25.50
N LEU A 60 -11.01 0.42 24.30
CA LEU A 60 -12.19 -0.42 24.04
C LEU A 60 -12.04 -1.86 24.54
N SER A 61 -10.81 -2.33 24.78
CA SER A 61 -10.52 -3.65 25.38
C SER A 61 -10.82 -3.74 26.89
N LYS A 62 -11.22 -2.63 27.54
CA LYS A 62 -11.60 -2.62 28.97
C LYS A 62 -12.99 -3.21 29.26
N LEU A 63 -13.76 -3.60 28.23
CA LEU A 63 -14.92 -4.49 28.42
C LEU A 63 -14.43 -5.93 28.64
N LYS A 64 -14.10 -6.20 29.90
CA LYS A 64 -13.59 -7.45 30.45
C LYS A 64 -14.58 -8.60 30.19
N VAL A 65 -14.29 -9.45 29.21
CA VAL A 65 -14.80 -10.84 29.21
C VAL A 65 -13.63 -11.72 29.63
N THR A 66 -13.84 -12.45 30.70
CA THR A 66 -12.86 -13.22 31.46
C THR A 66 -12.24 -14.37 30.66
N HIS A 67 -10.90 -14.39 30.70
CA HIS A 67 -9.95 -15.50 30.55
C HIS A 67 -9.85 -16.29 29.23
N GLY A 68 -8.61 -16.34 28.71
CA GLY A 68 -8.11 -17.42 27.86
C GLY A 68 -7.22 -16.97 26.71
N ASP A 69 -5.98 -16.60 27.03
CA ASP A 69 -4.79 -16.61 26.18
C ASP A 69 -4.74 -15.84 24.84
N ALA A 70 -3.52 -15.42 24.53
CA ALA A 70 -3.13 -14.56 23.43
C ALA A 70 -3.64 -15.04 22.06
N HIS A 71 -3.89 -14.08 21.16
CA HIS A 71 -4.48 -14.18 19.80
C HIS A 71 -6.01 -14.03 19.74
N GLY A 72 -6.55 -12.80 19.71
CA GLY A 72 -8.00 -12.64 19.87
C GLY A 72 -8.70 -11.38 19.37
N VAL A 73 -8.27 -10.75 18.27
CA VAL A 73 -9.12 -9.76 17.56
C VAL A 73 -10.20 -10.41 16.64
N PRO A 74 -10.07 -11.64 16.09
CA PRO A 74 -11.08 -12.16 15.16
C PRO A 74 -12.32 -12.78 15.84
N TYR A 75 -12.18 -13.37 17.03
CA TYR A 75 -13.31 -14.02 17.72
C TYR A 75 -14.33 -13.04 18.28
N SER A 76 -13.88 -11.88 18.77
CA SER A 76 -14.75 -10.82 19.29
C SER A 76 -15.61 -10.19 18.19
N ASN A 77 -15.04 -9.93 17.01
CA ASN A 77 -15.77 -9.34 15.88
C ASN A 77 -16.81 -10.30 15.29
N LEU A 78 -16.49 -11.59 15.18
CA LEU A 78 -17.45 -12.59 14.69
C LEU A 78 -18.61 -12.81 15.68
N CYS A 79 -18.32 -12.74 16.98
CA CYS A 79 -19.33 -12.75 18.04
C CYS A 79 -20.26 -11.51 17.92
N VAL A 80 -19.70 -10.31 17.73
CA VAL A 80 -20.46 -9.07 17.54
C VAL A 80 -21.37 -9.14 16.30
N ILE A 81 -20.89 -9.69 15.18
CA ILE A 81 -21.71 -9.90 13.97
C ILE A 81 -22.90 -10.82 14.27
N SER A 82 -22.65 -11.92 14.98
CA SER A 82 -23.68 -12.91 15.33
C SER A 82 -24.75 -12.31 16.25
N VAL A 83 -24.35 -11.49 17.23
CA VAL A 83 -25.27 -10.76 18.13
C VAL A 83 -26.11 -9.73 17.35
N LYS A 84 -25.50 -8.98 16.44
CA LYS A 84 -26.26 -8.01 15.63
C LYS A 84 -27.21 -8.70 14.65
N GLN A 85 -26.84 -9.84 14.06
CA GLN A 85 -27.78 -10.62 13.23
C GLN A 85 -29.01 -11.07 14.02
N GLN A 86 -28.83 -11.56 15.26
CA GLN A 86 -29.95 -11.91 16.13
C GLN A 86 -30.84 -10.69 16.43
N TYR A 87 -30.24 -9.52 16.63
CA TYR A 87 -30.93 -8.27 16.88
C TYR A 87 -31.79 -7.82 15.68
N PHE A 88 -31.26 -7.87 14.45
CA PHE A 88 -32.01 -7.52 13.23
C PHE A 88 -33.02 -8.60 12.81
N HIS A 89 -32.81 -9.85 13.20
CA HIS A 89 -33.77 -10.93 12.99
C HIS A 89 -34.98 -10.82 13.93
N ALA A 90 -34.76 -10.38 15.18
CA ALA A 90 -35.80 -10.11 16.19
C ALA A 90 -36.85 -11.23 16.32
N GLY A 91 -36.40 -12.49 16.36
CA GLY A 91 -37.30 -13.65 16.50
C GLY A 91 -38.29 -13.85 15.35
N GLY A 92 -37.99 -13.33 14.14
CA GLY A 92 -38.83 -13.48 12.94
C GLY A 92 -39.69 -12.26 12.59
N VAL A 93 -39.74 -11.25 13.46
CA VAL A 93 -40.50 -10.00 13.23
C VAL A 93 -39.70 -9.01 12.37
N GLY A 94 -38.36 -9.09 12.40
CA GLY A 94 -37.45 -8.21 11.67
C GLY A 94 -37.11 -8.70 10.26
N LEU A 95 -35.82 -8.75 9.94
CA LEU A 95 -35.32 -9.21 8.64
C LEU A 95 -35.24 -10.75 8.59
N LYS A 96 -35.46 -11.30 7.39
CA LYS A 96 -35.27 -12.73 7.15
C LYS A 96 -33.80 -13.09 7.40
N LYS A 97 -33.55 -14.18 8.13
CA LYS A 97 -32.19 -14.68 8.39
C LYS A 97 -31.39 -14.88 7.10
N THR A 98 -32.03 -15.42 6.06
CA THR A 98 -31.44 -15.60 4.73
C THR A 98 -31.03 -14.29 4.05
N PHE A 99 -31.73 -13.18 4.30
CA PHE A 99 -31.34 -11.87 3.78
C PHE A 99 -30.08 -11.35 4.47
N LEU A 100 -30.01 -11.47 5.81
CA LEU A 100 -28.86 -11.03 6.59
C LEU A 100 -27.61 -11.82 6.18
N GLU A 101 -27.71 -13.15 6.10
CA GLU A 101 -26.60 -14.05 5.75
C GLU A 101 -26.08 -13.86 4.33
N LYS A 102 -26.97 -13.55 3.36
CA LYS A 102 -26.62 -13.33 1.95
C LYS A 102 -26.39 -11.86 1.61
N SER A 103 -26.46 -10.95 2.58
CA SER A 103 -26.29 -9.52 2.30
C SER A 103 -24.88 -9.24 1.78
N PRO A 104 -24.74 -8.40 0.73
CA PRO A 104 -23.44 -8.04 0.17
C PRO A 104 -22.57 -7.31 1.20
N ASP A 105 -23.18 -6.48 2.06
CA ASP A 105 -22.45 -5.74 3.09
C ASP A 105 -21.79 -6.68 4.13
N LEU A 106 -22.49 -7.75 4.52
CA LEU A 106 -21.91 -8.76 5.40
C LEU A 106 -20.82 -9.58 4.72
N GLN A 107 -20.98 -9.88 3.43
CA GLN A 107 -19.94 -10.57 2.66
C GLN A 107 -18.69 -9.71 2.54
N SER A 108 -18.85 -8.40 2.30
CA SER A 108 -17.76 -7.42 2.29
C SER A 108 -17.03 -7.40 3.63
N LEU A 109 -17.79 -7.26 4.74
CA LEU A 109 -17.23 -7.29 6.09
C LEU A 109 -16.49 -8.61 6.41
N ARG A 110 -17.06 -9.76 6.04
CA ARG A 110 -16.41 -11.07 6.21
C ARG A 110 -15.13 -11.17 5.39
N TYR A 111 -15.14 -10.67 4.17
CA TYR A 111 -13.96 -10.62 3.34
C TYR A 111 -12.88 -9.72 3.95
N ALA A 112 -13.23 -8.51 4.39
CA ALA A 112 -12.32 -7.61 5.10
C ALA A 112 -11.70 -8.30 6.33
N LEU A 113 -12.51 -8.92 7.19
CA LEU A 113 -12.04 -9.69 8.34
C LEU A 113 -11.12 -10.85 7.94
N SER A 114 -11.42 -11.52 6.83
CA SER A 114 -10.57 -12.60 6.31
C SER A 114 -9.20 -12.13 5.83
N LEU A 115 -9.02 -10.84 5.53
CA LEU A 115 -7.70 -10.27 5.16
C LEU A 115 -6.82 -10.07 6.39
N TYR A 116 -7.40 -9.69 7.54
CA TYR A 116 -6.66 -9.51 8.79
C TYR A 116 -5.97 -10.79 9.28
N THR A 117 -6.55 -11.95 8.96
CA THR A 117 -6.01 -13.27 9.34
C THR A 117 -4.98 -13.82 8.36
N GLN A 118 -4.73 -13.16 7.23
CA GLN A 118 -3.76 -13.66 6.23
C GLN A 118 -2.31 -13.39 6.65
N ALA A 119 -1.38 -14.26 6.25
CA ALA A 119 0.05 -13.99 6.42
C ALA A 119 0.50 -12.73 5.65
N THR A 120 1.55 -12.06 6.12
CA THR A 120 2.07 -10.81 5.52
C THR A 120 2.47 -11.02 4.07
N ASP A 121 3.16 -12.13 3.78
CA ASP A 121 3.55 -12.51 2.42
C ASP A 121 2.35 -12.61 1.46
N LYS A 122 1.22 -13.16 1.93
CA LYS A 122 0.01 -13.29 1.12
C LYS A 122 -0.61 -11.93 0.79
N LEU A 123 -0.60 -11.01 1.76
CA LEU A 123 -1.08 -9.64 1.57
C LEU A 123 -0.17 -8.84 0.63
N ILE A 124 1.15 -8.95 0.78
CA ILE A 124 2.13 -8.31 -0.11
C ILE A 124 2.00 -8.85 -1.54
N ARG A 125 1.90 -10.17 -1.73
CA ARG A 125 1.68 -10.75 -3.06
C ARG A 125 0.39 -10.24 -3.69
N LYS A 126 -0.70 -10.21 -2.91
CA LYS A 126 -1.99 -9.68 -3.37
C LYS A 126 -1.89 -8.20 -3.75
N PHE A 127 -1.15 -7.41 -2.98
CA PHE A 127 -0.88 -6.02 -3.30
C PHE A 127 -0.23 -5.91 -4.68
N ILE A 128 0.91 -6.57 -4.89
CA ILE A 128 1.67 -6.51 -6.15
C ILE A 128 0.81 -6.93 -7.35
N LEU A 129 0.03 -8.01 -7.20
CA LEU A 129 -0.84 -8.51 -8.26
C LEU A 129 -2.02 -7.59 -8.59
N SER A 130 -2.45 -6.74 -7.66
CA SER A 130 -3.56 -5.79 -7.86
C SER A 130 -3.11 -4.43 -8.38
N GLN A 131 -1.89 -4.01 -8.01
CA GLN A 131 -1.41 -2.68 -8.32
C GLN A 131 -0.73 -2.63 -9.70
N HIS A 132 -1.31 -1.89 -10.63
CA HIS A 132 -0.76 -1.73 -11.98
C HIS A 132 -0.42 -0.28 -12.35
N ALA A 133 -0.86 0.69 -11.55
CA ALA A 133 -0.68 2.12 -11.81
C ALA A 133 -0.14 2.87 -10.58
N GLN A 134 0.95 2.37 -10.00
CA GLN A 134 1.48 2.87 -8.74
C GLN A 134 2.19 4.22 -8.85
N VAL A 135 2.88 4.47 -9.94
CA VAL A 135 3.73 5.66 -10.11
C VAL A 135 3.67 6.15 -11.55
N HIS A 136 4.44 7.20 -11.82
CA HIS A 136 4.67 7.79 -13.14
C HIS A 136 3.61 8.76 -13.69
N GLY A 137 2.51 9.03 -12.97
CA GLY A 137 1.53 10.03 -13.40
C GLY A 137 0.96 9.78 -14.82
N GLY A 138 0.83 8.51 -15.20
CA GLY A 138 0.42 8.08 -16.55
C GLY A 138 1.55 7.99 -17.58
N LYS A 139 2.76 8.48 -17.28
CA LYS A 139 3.95 8.34 -18.14
C LYS A 139 4.52 6.92 -17.96
N GLY A 140 4.10 5.95 -18.76
CA GLY A 140 4.58 4.57 -18.64
C GLY A 140 6.12 4.43 -18.66
N ILE A 141 6.61 3.30 -18.14
CA ILE A 141 8.03 2.92 -18.19
C ILE A 141 8.45 2.75 -19.65
N ARG A 142 9.62 3.28 -20.01
CA ARG A 142 10.14 3.18 -21.38
C ARG A 142 11.32 2.23 -21.44
N TYR A 143 11.47 1.53 -22.56
CA TYR A 143 12.50 0.52 -22.74
C TYR A 143 13.34 0.86 -23.97
N THR A 144 14.65 0.74 -23.86
CA THR A 144 15.60 0.92 -24.95
C THR A 144 16.62 -0.22 -24.97
N ALA A 145 17.35 -0.36 -26.08
CA ALA A 145 18.35 -1.42 -26.23
C ALA A 145 19.60 -1.17 -25.35
N ASN A 146 19.92 0.10 -25.07
CA ASN A 146 21.06 0.50 -24.25
C ASN A 146 20.79 1.83 -23.53
N GLU A 147 21.71 2.20 -22.63
CA GLU A 147 21.68 3.45 -21.85
C GLU A 147 22.03 4.70 -22.66
N ASP A 148 22.75 4.54 -23.78
CA ASP A 148 23.18 5.65 -24.64
C ASP A 148 22.05 6.17 -25.55
N THR A 149 20.97 5.39 -25.70
CA THR A 149 19.81 5.77 -26.48
C THR A 149 18.70 6.21 -25.52
N PRO A 150 18.59 7.52 -25.19
CA PRO A 150 17.48 8.01 -24.39
C PRO A 150 16.17 7.82 -25.15
N PRO A 151 15.06 7.52 -24.44
CA PRO A 151 13.78 7.34 -25.09
C PRO A 151 13.31 8.66 -25.72
N GLU A 152 12.80 8.61 -26.95
CA GLU A 152 12.25 9.80 -27.64
C GLU A 152 11.24 10.52 -26.74
N LYS A 153 11.28 11.86 -26.69
CA LYS A 153 10.29 12.66 -25.97
C LYS A 153 8.93 12.46 -26.64
N GLY A 154 8.18 11.45 -26.19
CA GLY A 154 6.88 11.10 -26.75
C GLY A 154 5.97 12.32 -26.87
N ASN A 155 5.48 12.55 -28.09
CA ASN A 155 4.56 13.63 -28.44
C ASN A 155 3.14 13.28 -27.98
N VAL A 156 2.93 13.14 -26.66
CA VAL A 156 1.59 12.93 -26.10
C VAL A 156 0.90 14.30 -26.07
N ARG A 157 0.04 14.57 -27.08
CA ARG A 157 -0.84 15.75 -27.09
C ARG A 157 -1.64 15.77 -25.78
N GLY A 158 -1.29 16.70 -24.89
CA GLY A 158 -1.90 16.87 -23.57
C GLY A 158 -0.91 16.92 -22.41
N CYS A 159 0.36 16.57 -22.61
CA CYS A 159 1.41 16.81 -21.62
C CYS A 159 2.21 18.05 -22.01
N THR A 160 2.08 19.13 -21.24
CA THR A 160 3.06 20.22 -21.25
C THR A 160 4.45 19.63 -21.09
N VAL A 161 5.36 20.00 -21.99
CA VAL A 161 6.77 19.59 -22.00
C VAL A 161 7.48 20.25 -20.82
N GLU A 162 7.18 19.78 -19.62
CA GLU A 162 7.87 20.19 -18.40
C GLU A 162 8.33 18.93 -17.64
N SER A 163 9.65 18.89 -17.41
CA SER A 163 10.44 17.94 -16.61
C SER A 163 10.76 16.57 -17.22
N CYS A 164 12.01 16.42 -17.71
CA CYS A 164 12.74 15.17 -17.59
C CYS A 164 13.13 15.02 -16.12
N GLU A 165 12.58 14.02 -15.43
CA GLU A 165 13.08 13.49 -14.15
C GLU A 165 12.98 11.97 -14.30
N SER A 166 14.09 11.30 -14.59
CA SER A 166 14.06 9.85 -14.83
C SER A 166 15.31 9.17 -14.28
N CYS A 167 15.12 8.06 -13.59
CA CYS A 167 16.20 7.10 -13.37
C CYS A 167 16.35 6.20 -14.58
N CYS A 168 17.60 5.85 -14.90
CA CYS A 168 17.96 4.87 -15.90
C CYS A 168 18.50 3.62 -15.18
N PHE A 169 17.87 2.49 -15.47
CA PHE A 169 18.25 1.17 -14.96
C PHE A 169 18.50 0.25 -16.13
N SER A 170 19.65 -0.40 -16.17
CA SER A 170 19.91 -1.43 -17.17
C SER A 170 19.74 -2.81 -16.54
N PHE A 171 19.08 -3.71 -17.25
CA PHE A 171 18.83 -5.08 -16.82
C PHE A 171 19.48 -6.07 -17.81
N PHE A 172 20.28 -7.00 -17.30
CA PHE A 172 20.88 -8.08 -18.08
C PHE A 172 20.34 -9.42 -17.58
N LEU A 173 19.61 -10.13 -18.45
CA LEU A 173 18.90 -11.38 -18.13
C LEU A 173 19.77 -12.65 -18.28
N LEU A 174 21.05 -12.52 -18.66
CA LEU A 174 21.88 -13.67 -19.07
C LEU A 174 22.78 -14.26 -17.98
N THR A 175 22.89 -13.65 -16.80
CA THR A 175 23.56 -14.26 -15.64
C THR A 175 22.95 -13.73 -14.35
N SER A 176 22.39 -14.62 -13.51
CA SER A 176 21.95 -14.40 -12.11
C SER A 176 21.60 -12.93 -11.79
N LEU A 177 20.34 -12.57 -12.00
CA LEU A 177 19.85 -11.19 -12.09
C LEU A 177 20.66 -10.17 -11.29
N SER A 178 21.57 -9.41 -11.92
CA SER A 178 22.33 -8.36 -11.24
C SER A 178 22.19 -7.02 -11.96
N PRO A 179 21.02 -6.38 -11.90
CA PRO A 179 20.79 -5.18 -12.68
C PRO A 179 21.63 -4.01 -12.16
N PRO A 180 22.43 -3.36 -13.02
CA PRO A 180 23.09 -2.11 -12.67
C PRO A 180 22.09 -0.96 -12.52
N VAL A 181 22.21 -0.26 -11.40
CA VAL A 181 21.76 1.12 -11.30
C VAL A 181 22.76 1.96 -12.10
N VAL A 182 22.34 2.38 -13.29
CA VAL A 182 23.22 3.08 -14.22
C VAL A 182 23.33 4.55 -13.87
N ALA A 183 22.19 5.26 -13.88
CA ALA A 183 22.20 6.70 -13.72
C ALA A 183 20.85 7.24 -13.22
N ALA A 184 20.89 8.47 -12.71
CA ALA A 184 19.71 9.34 -12.67
C ALA A 184 19.95 10.53 -13.60
N ASN A 185 18.91 11.03 -14.25
CA ASN A 185 19.01 12.08 -15.26
C ASN A 185 18.08 13.24 -14.95
N ASP A 186 18.59 14.45 -15.13
CA ASP A 186 17.86 15.72 -15.04
C ASP A 186 17.06 15.87 -13.73
N LEU A 187 17.65 15.44 -12.61
CA LEU A 187 17.01 15.57 -11.31
C LEU A 187 16.64 17.05 -11.07
N LYS A 188 15.42 17.32 -10.61
CA LYS A 188 15.02 18.69 -10.24
C LYS A 188 14.99 18.82 -8.73
N TRP A 189 16.17 19.03 -8.16
CA TRP A 189 16.34 19.11 -6.71
C TRP A 189 17.22 20.28 -6.32
N LYS A 190 16.67 21.30 -5.68
CA LYS A 190 17.45 22.44 -5.19
C LYS A 190 17.84 22.19 -3.74
N ALA A 191 19.12 21.92 -3.52
CA ALA A 191 19.72 21.80 -2.19
C ALA A 191 21.19 22.22 -2.25
N GLN A 192 21.66 22.96 -1.25
CA GLN A 192 23.08 23.28 -1.10
C GLN A 192 23.84 21.98 -0.80
N GLY A 193 24.85 21.67 -1.63
CA GLY A 193 25.61 20.44 -1.48
C GLY A 193 24.79 19.18 -1.76
N PHE A 194 23.90 19.22 -2.75
CA PHE A 194 23.09 18.08 -3.20
C PHE A 194 23.95 16.82 -3.38
N ARG A 195 23.57 15.71 -2.74
CA ARG A 195 24.31 14.44 -2.79
C ARG A 195 23.39 13.28 -3.13
N PRO A 196 22.99 13.11 -4.41
CA PRO A 196 22.12 12.02 -4.79
C PRO A 196 22.75 10.65 -4.60
N PHE A 197 21.94 9.72 -4.14
CA PHE A 197 22.16 8.28 -4.23
C PHE A 197 20.83 7.59 -4.53
N VAL A 198 20.90 6.32 -4.94
CA VAL A 198 19.73 5.53 -5.29
C VAL A 198 19.61 4.34 -4.36
N GLU A 199 18.42 4.16 -3.80
CA GLU A 199 18.04 2.96 -3.07
C GLU A 199 17.10 2.11 -3.94
N VAL A 200 17.36 0.81 -3.99
CA VAL A 200 16.54 -0.17 -4.71
C VAL A 200 16.06 -1.21 -3.72
N TYR A 201 14.75 -1.39 -3.69
CA TYR A 201 14.06 -2.31 -2.79
C TYR A 201 13.38 -3.42 -3.60
N ILE A 202 13.67 -4.67 -3.26
CA ILE A 202 12.93 -5.83 -3.76
C ILE A 202 11.74 -6.06 -2.82
N ILE A 203 10.53 -6.01 -3.36
CA ILE A 203 9.30 -6.18 -2.61
C ILE A 203 8.59 -7.42 -3.14
N GLY A 204 8.22 -8.33 -2.25
CA GLY A 204 7.52 -9.58 -2.57
C GLY A 204 7.49 -10.53 -1.38
N PRO A 205 6.88 -11.72 -1.53
CA PRO A 205 6.76 -12.70 -0.47
C PRO A 205 8.11 -13.38 -0.16
N HIS A 206 8.26 -13.87 1.07
CA HIS A 206 9.37 -14.72 1.52
C HIS A 206 10.75 -14.05 1.43
N LEU A 207 10.81 -12.79 1.86
CA LEU A 207 12.03 -11.98 1.87
C LEU A 207 12.52 -11.63 3.28
N SER A 208 11.92 -12.18 4.34
CA SER A 208 12.20 -11.82 5.73
C SER A 208 13.68 -11.96 6.12
N ASP A 209 14.35 -12.99 5.61
CA ASP A 209 15.73 -13.40 5.89
C ASP A 209 16.71 -13.00 4.76
N LYS A 210 16.22 -12.29 3.74
CA LYS A 210 17.00 -11.95 2.54
C LYS A 210 17.37 -10.47 2.50
N LYS A 211 18.51 -10.14 1.88
CA LYS A 211 18.91 -8.73 1.65
C LYS A 211 18.05 -8.13 0.53
N ARG A 212 17.11 -7.27 0.91
CA ARG A 212 16.10 -6.69 0.01
C ARG A 212 16.41 -5.27 -0.46
N LYS A 213 17.40 -4.63 0.17
CA LYS A 213 17.79 -3.24 -0.07
C LYS A 213 19.19 -3.18 -0.64
N PHE A 214 19.33 -2.43 -1.72
CA PHE A 214 20.60 -1.97 -2.25
C PHE A 214 20.65 -0.45 -2.22
N ALA A 215 21.82 0.12 -1.99
CA ALA A 215 22.04 1.55 -2.04
C ALA A 215 23.35 1.81 -2.79
N THR A 216 23.32 2.71 -3.77
CA THR A 216 24.53 3.16 -4.47
C THR A 216 25.36 4.08 -3.59
N LYS A 217 26.61 4.31 -3.98
CA LYS A 217 27.39 5.43 -3.42
C LYS A 217 26.75 6.75 -3.81
N SER A 218 26.83 7.74 -2.92
CA SER A 218 26.39 9.09 -3.22
C SER A 218 27.36 9.81 -4.16
N LYS A 219 26.83 10.70 -4.99
CA LYS A 219 27.61 11.56 -5.90
C LYS A 219 27.46 13.00 -5.45
N ASN A 220 28.57 13.75 -5.39
CA ASN A 220 28.52 15.13 -4.92
C ASN A 220 28.08 16.08 -6.04
N ASN A 221 27.14 16.96 -5.73
CA ASN A 221 26.71 18.10 -6.53
C ASN A 221 26.39 17.76 -7.99
N SER A 222 25.64 16.67 -8.21
CA SER A 222 25.33 16.16 -9.54
C SER A 222 23.83 16.02 -9.72
N TRP A 223 23.27 16.53 -10.82
CA TRP A 223 21.86 16.38 -11.16
C TRP A 223 21.60 15.30 -12.22
N SER A 224 22.67 14.79 -12.83
CA SER A 224 22.63 13.63 -13.72
C SER A 224 23.74 12.63 -13.34
N PRO A 225 23.71 12.07 -12.11
CA PRO A 225 24.76 11.18 -11.62
C PRO A 225 24.77 9.84 -12.37
N LYS A 226 25.97 9.38 -12.75
CA LYS A 226 26.23 8.00 -13.18
C LYS A 226 26.78 7.19 -11.99
N PHE A 227 26.08 6.14 -11.62
CA PHE A 227 26.43 5.24 -10.51
C PHE A 227 27.21 4.04 -11.03
N ASN A 228 26.68 3.35 -12.04
CA ASN A 228 27.24 2.13 -12.62
C ASN A 228 27.51 1.04 -11.57
N GLU A 229 26.55 0.84 -10.66
CA GLU A 229 26.67 -0.14 -9.57
C GLU A 229 25.60 -1.22 -9.71
N SER A 230 26.03 -2.49 -9.75
CA SER A 230 25.15 -3.66 -9.79
C SER A 230 24.84 -4.18 -8.40
N PHE A 231 23.61 -4.63 -8.20
CA PHE A 231 23.22 -5.37 -6.99
C PHE A 231 22.85 -6.79 -7.32
N HIS A 232 23.04 -7.71 -6.38
CA HIS A 232 22.71 -9.11 -6.60
C HIS A 232 21.21 -9.37 -6.42
N SER A 233 20.63 -10.00 -7.43
CA SER A 233 19.30 -10.63 -7.46
C SER A 233 19.06 -11.62 -6.34
N LEU A 234 17.92 -11.52 -5.66
CA LEU A 234 17.34 -12.65 -4.97
C LEU A 234 16.56 -13.52 -5.98
N GLY A 235 16.61 -14.84 -5.80
CA GLY A 235 15.82 -15.77 -6.60
C GLY A 235 14.32 -15.52 -6.40
N THR A 236 13.56 -15.52 -7.50
CA THR A 236 12.09 -15.40 -7.48
C THR A 236 11.46 -16.77 -7.29
N GLU A 237 11.43 -17.26 -6.05
CA GLU A 237 10.90 -18.60 -5.71
C GLU A 237 9.41 -18.78 -6.09
N VAL A 238 8.62 -17.69 -6.05
CA VAL A 238 7.18 -17.69 -6.35
C VAL A 238 6.87 -17.07 -7.73
N GLY A 239 7.87 -16.99 -8.62
CA GLY A 239 7.73 -16.39 -9.95
C GLY A 239 7.85 -14.86 -9.98
N PRO A 240 8.25 -14.26 -11.11
CA PRO A 240 8.55 -12.83 -11.25
C PRO A 240 7.31 -11.92 -11.10
N GLU A 241 6.09 -12.43 -11.25
CA GLU A 241 4.84 -11.68 -11.07
C GLU A 241 4.51 -11.39 -9.62
N SER A 242 5.15 -12.10 -8.70
CA SER A 242 4.98 -11.91 -7.26
C SER A 242 5.94 -10.86 -6.68
N TYR A 243 6.78 -10.23 -7.51
CA TYR A 243 7.81 -9.28 -7.07
C TYR A 243 7.76 -7.98 -7.87
N GLU A 244 8.09 -6.88 -7.18
CA GLU A 244 8.31 -5.57 -7.77
C GLU A 244 9.58 -4.92 -7.19
N LEU A 245 10.22 -4.06 -7.97
CA LEU A 245 11.32 -3.23 -7.55
C LEU A 245 10.81 -1.82 -7.28
N GLN A 246 11.05 -1.29 -6.10
CA GLN A 246 10.84 0.13 -5.79
C GLN A 246 12.20 0.84 -5.76
N VAL A 247 12.33 1.86 -6.60
CA VAL A 247 13.51 2.69 -6.74
C VAL A 247 13.24 4.03 -6.08
N CYS A 248 14.12 4.47 -5.19
CA CYS A 248 14.05 5.78 -4.55
C CYS A 248 15.36 6.53 -4.77
N VAL A 249 15.28 7.72 -5.36
CA VAL A 249 16.41 8.67 -5.40
C VAL A 249 16.33 9.55 -4.17
N LYS A 250 17.43 9.66 -3.44
CA LYS A 250 17.51 10.43 -2.20
C LYS A 250 18.69 11.40 -2.18
N ASP A 251 18.53 12.49 -1.45
CA ASP A 251 19.55 13.49 -1.17
C ASP A 251 20.16 13.23 0.21
N TYR A 252 21.38 12.67 0.19
CA TYR A 252 22.13 12.32 1.39
C TYR A 252 22.48 13.56 2.22
N CYS A 253 22.28 13.47 3.53
CA CYS A 253 22.75 14.50 4.44
C CYS A 253 23.24 13.91 5.76
N PHE A 254 24.41 14.36 6.21
CA PHE A 254 24.97 13.90 7.48
C PHE A 254 24.19 14.37 8.71
N ALA A 255 23.55 15.55 8.63
CA ALA A 255 22.95 16.22 9.79
C ALA A 255 21.42 16.05 9.91
N ARG A 256 20.78 15.33 8.99
CA ARG A 256 19.33 15.07 8.98
C ARG A 256 19.03 13.74 8.30
N GLU A 257 17.78 13.31 8.32
CA GLU A 257 17.34 12.20 7.49
C GLU A 257 17.49 12.52 5.98
N ASP A 258 17.83 11.49 5.21
CA ASP A 258 17.94 11.58 3.77
C ASP A 258 16.59 11.93 3.14
N ARG A 259 16.58 12.93 2.27
CA ARG A 259 15.34 13.44 1.67
C ARG A 259 15.03 12.72 0.38
N THR A 260 13.77 12.36 0.18
CA THR A 260 13.32 11.71 -1.05
C THR A 260 13.20 12.72 -2.19
N VAL A 261 14.04 12.55 -3.22
CA VAL A 261 14.03 13.35 -4.46
C VAL A 261 12.94 12.86 -5.42
N GLY A 262 12.71 11.54 -5.46
CA GLY A 262 11.67 10.92 -6.27
C GLY A 262 11.73 9.40 -6.21
N MET A 263 10.65 8.75 -6.66
CA MET A 263 10.50 7.31 -6.59
C MET A 263 9.83 6.72 -7.84
N ALA A 264 10.16 5.48 -8.15
CA ALA A 264 9.55 4.70 -9.22
C ALA A 264 9.34 3.25 -8.80
N VAL A 265 8.46 2.54 -9.49
CA VAL A 265 8.16 1.11 -9.25
C VAL A 265 8.19 0.38 -10.59
N LEU A 266 8.87 -0.75 -10.61
CA LEU A 266 9.02 -1.62 -11.78
C LEU A 266 8.57 -3.03 -11.42
N GLN A 267 7.59 -3.55 -12.16
CA GLN A 267 7.11 -4.92 -11.98
C GLN A 267 8.12 -5.91 -12.58
N VAL A 268 8.53 -6.92 -11.82
CA VAL A 268 9.59 -7.85 -12.27
C VAL A 268 9.09 -8.72 -13.43
N LYS A 269 7.80 -9.06 -13.48
CA LYS A 269 7.16 -9.74 -14.63
C LYS A 269 7.35 -9.01 -15.96
N ASP A 270 7.34 -7.67 -15.95
CA ASP A 270 7.42 -6.88 -17.19
C ASP A 270 8.84 -6.93 -17.77
N MET A 271 9.83 -7.22 -16.93
CA MET A 271 11.23 -7.42 -17.31
C MET A 271 11.53 -8.86 -17.69
N ALA A 272 10.98 -9.84 -16.96
CA ALA A 272 11.24 -11.25 -17.16
C ALA A 272 11.01 -11.70 -18.62
N ASN A 273 10.06 -11.04 -19.30
CA ASN A 273 9.69 -11.34 -20.69
C ASN A 273 10.50 -10.58 -21.75
N LYS A 274 11.39 -9.65 -21.38
CA LYS A 274 11.97 -8.66 -22.31
C LYS A 274 13.45 -8.86 -22.68
N GLY A 275 14.12 -9.90 -22.20
CA GLY A 275 15.55 -10.09 -22.47
C GLY A 275 16.40 -8.95 -21.88
N SER A 276 17.56 -8.64 -22.46
CA SER A 276 18.38 -7.50 -22.01
C SER A 276 17.76 -6.19 -22.48
N VAL A 277 17.41 -5.31 -21.54
CA VAL A 277 16.78 -4.02 -21.80
C VAL A 277 17.24 -2.96 -20.81
N THR A 278 17.27 -1.72 -21.26
CA THR A 278 17.39 -0.56 -20.39
C THR A 278 16.02 0.03 -20.12
N CYS A 279 15.65 0.11 -18.84
CA CYS A 279 14.41 0.68 -18.33
C CYS A 279 14.63 2.13 -17.91
N TRP A 280 13.83 3.02 -18.48
CA TRP A 280 13.75 4.42 -18.08
C TRP A 280 12.51 4.61 -17.22
N LEU A 281 12.75 4.95 -15.95
CA LEU A 281 11.76 5.04 -14.88
C LEU A 281 11.51 6.52 -14.53
N PRO A 282 10.39 7.10 -14.97
CA PRO A 282 9.99 8.43 -14.55
C PRO A 282 9.84 8.51 -13.02
N LEU A 283 10.45 9.51 -12.40
CA LEU A 283 10.38 9.67 -10.95
C LEU A 283 9.07 10.37 -10.57
N GLY A 284 8.25 9.69 -9.76
CA GLY A 284 7.08 10.26 -9.10
C GLY A 284 7.42 10.85 -7.73
N ARG A 285 6.52 11.68 -7.21
CA ARG A 285 6.65 12.23 -5.85
C ARG A 285 6.18 11.26 -4.76
N ARG A 286 5.29 10.33 -5.08
CA ARG A 286 4.70 9.37 -4.16
C ARG A 286 4.26 8.11 -4.91
N VAL A 287 4.13 7.01 -4.19
CA VAL A 287 3.41 5.83 -4.66
C VAL A 287 1.90 6.09 -4.49
N HIS A 288 1.16 5.88 -5.56
CA HIS A 288 -0.30 5.84 -5.60
C HIS A 288 -0.76 4.39 -5.51
N MET A 289 -1.91 4.18 -4.91
CA MET A 289 -2.48 2.86 -4.67
C MET A 289 -3.98 2.98 -4.87
N ASP A 290 -4.59 1.92 -5.40
CA ASP A 290 -6.05 1.81 -5.43
C ASP A 290 -6.60 1.45 -4.04
N GLU A 291 -7.92 1.27 -3.95
CA GLU A 291 -8.60 0.90 -2.70
C GLU A 291 -8.10 -0.44 -2.12
N THR A 292 -7.77 -1.41 -2.98
CA THR A 292 -7.21 -2.70 -2.56
C THR A 292 -5.84 -2.48 -1.93
N GLY A 293 -5.00 -1.67 -2.56
CA GLY A 293 -3.66 -1.37 -2.09
C GLY A 293 -3.67 -0.63 -0.75
N LEU A 294 -4.55 0.36 -0.62
CA LEU A 294 -4.76 1.08 0.64
C LEU A 294 -5.27 0.16 1.75
N THR A 295 -6.16 -0.77 1.44
CA THR A 295 -6.67 -1.76 2.41
C THR A 295 -5.55 -2.66 2.92
N VAL A 296 -4.71 -3.19 2.03
CA VAL A 296 -3.55 -3.99 2.41
C VAL A 296 -2.60 -3.18 3.28
N LEU A 297 -2.28 -1.94 2.89
CA LEU A 297 -1.38 -1.07 3.64
C LEU A 297 -1.87 -0.83 5.08
N ARG A 298 -3.18 -0.60 5.26
CA ARG A 298 -3.81 -0.42 6.58
C ARG A 298 -3.77 -1.68 7.44
N ILE A 299 -3.97 -2.86 6.85
CA ILE A 299 -3.88 -4.12 7.59
C ILE A 299 -2.45 -4.35 8.06
N LEU A 300 -1.47 -4.11 7.17
CA LEU A 300 -0.06 -4.29 7.48
C LEU A 300 0.45 -3.26 8.50
N SER A 301 -0.09 -2.03 8.50
CA SER A 301 0.30 -0.99 9.47
C SER A 301 -0.07 -1.34 10.91
N GLN A 302 -0.99 -2.28 11.13
CA GLN A 302 -1.34 -2.77 12.46
C GLN A 302 -0.43 -3.90 12.96
N ARG A 303 0.50 -4.39 12.12
CA ARG A 303 1.42 -5.49 12.47
C ARG A 303 2.71 -4.95 13.08
N ASN A 304 2.60 -4.41 14.28
CA ASN A 304 3.71 -3.75 14.97
C ASN A 304 4.88 -4.68 15.36
N ASN A 305 4.71 -6.01 15.26
CA ASN A 305 5.75 -6.99 15.54
C ASN A 305 6.32 -7.64 14.26
N ASP A 306 5.91 -7.18 13.08
CA ASP A 306 6.36 -7.71 11.79
C ASP A 306 7.18 -6.66 11.05
N ASP A 307 8.49 -6.85 10.99
CA ASP A 307 9.40 -5.88 10.38
C ASP A 307 9.27 -5.83 8.85
N VAL A 308 8.85 -6.92 8.20
CA VAL A 308 8.53 -6.92 6.77
C VAL A 308 7.32 -6.03 6.51
N ALA A 309 6.28 -6.15 7.34
CA ALA A 309 5.09 -5.30 7.26
C ALA A 309 5.43 -3.82 7.50
N LYS A 310 6.23 -3.50 8.54
CA LYS A 310 6.64 -2.12 8.83
C LYS A 310 7.43 -1.49 7.68
N GLU A 311 8.40 -2.21 7.14
CA GLU A 311 9.22 -1.72 6.03
C GLU A 311 8.36 -1.51 4.79
N PHE A 312 7.49 -2.47 4.46
CA PHE A 312 6.53 -2.33 3.36
C PHE A 312 5.65 -1.09 3.54
N VAL A 313 5.11 -0.88 4.74
CA VAL A 313 4.27 0.28 5.05
C VAL A 313 5.06 1.58 4.91
N LYS A 314 6.29 1.63 5.43
CA LYS A 314 7.19 2.77 5.30
C LYS A 314 7.47 3.10 3.84
N LEU A 315 7.82 2.09 3.02
CA LEU A 315 8.16 2.27 1.62
C LEU A 315 6.97 2.77 0.78
N LYS A 316 5.77 2.23 1.02
CA LYS A 316 4.57 2.62 0.26
C LYS A 316 3.94 3.92 0.72
N SER A 317 4.24 4.35 1.94
CA SER A 317 3.80 5.64 2.48
C SER A 317 4.80 6.77 2.26
N ASP A 318 6.02 6.46 1.78
CA ASP A 318 7.04 7.46 1.51
C ASP A 318 6.57 8.46 0.43
N GLN A 319 6.91 9.73 0.61
CA GLN A 319 6.58 10.80 -0.31
C GLN A 319 7.62 11.92 -0.26
N ARG A 320 7.91 12.49 -1.42
CA ARG A 320 8.66 13.74 -1.55
C ARG A 320 7.84 14.88 -0.94
N SER A 321 8.44 15.62 -0.01
CA SER A 321 7.82 16.80 0.58
C SER A 321 7.51 17.87 -0.48
N ALA A 322 6.37 18.56 -0.34
CA ALA A 322 5.93 19.60 -1.27
C ALA A 322 6.77 20.89 -1.18
N GLU A 323 7.41 21.11 -0.03
CA GLU A 323 8.25 22.28 0.27
C GLU A 323 9.70 22.10 -0.19
N GLU A 324 10.14 20.85 -0.40
CA GLU A 324 11.53 20.52 -0.65
C GLU A 324 11.89 20.53 -2.15
N GLY A 325 13.00 21.21 -2.48
CA GLY A 325 13.45 21.41 -3.85
C GLY A 325 12.87 22.66 -4.54
N ARG A 326 12.15 23.52 -3.80
CA ARG A 326 11.71 24.84 -4.25
C ARG A 326 12.43 25.96 -3.47
N SER A 327 13.49 26.49 -4.07
CA SER A 327 13.91 27.91 -4.14
C SER A 327 15.29 27.94 -4.77
#